data_AF-A0A089K7Q3-F1
#
_entry.id   AF-A0A089K7Q3-F1
#
_cell.length_a   1.000
_cell.length_b   1.000
_cell.length_c   1.000
_cell.angle_alpha   90.00
_cell.angle_beta   90.00
_cell.angle_gamma   90.00
#
_symmetry.space_group_name_H-M   'P 1'
#
loop_
_entity.id
_entity.type
_entity.pdbx_description
1 polymer ?
#
loop_
_entity_poly.entity_id
_entity_poly.type
_entity_poly.pdbx_seq_one_letter_code
_entity_poly.pdbx_strand_id
1 'polypeptide(L)'
;MPYCTACGAEYKQGAKFCGECGAGTEDNNAPAAARRPAADRVSGTSTETELWQGKPAGISDRLKGLIGLNNTRYTITTQRIMVKSGLIGKDVEEIELLRVNDFSVTQSIPDRILGIGTLTILSDDASSPQLPFRKIRKVQTVKDVLRQAVRNEKVANNISYREQI
;
A
#
# COMPACT_ATOMS: atom_id res chain seq x y z
N MET A 1 -32.35 35.25 8.51
CA MET A 1 -31.90 34.11 9.34
C MET A 1 -30.69 33.50 8.63
N PRO A 2 -29.51 33.39 9.25
CA PRO A 2 -28.33 32.88 8.58
C PRO A 2 -28.40 31.36 8.45
N TYR A 3 -27.89 30.85 7.34
CA TYR A 3 -27.92 29.43 6.96
C TYR A 3 -26.50 28.92 6.73
N CYS A 4 -26.24 27.68 7.10
CA CYS A 4 -24.92 27.07 6.94
C CYS A 4 -24.64 26.79 5.45
N THR A 5 -23.51 27.25 4.93
CA THR A 5 -23.09 26.99 3.54
C THR A 5 -22.66 25.53 3.30
N ALA A 6 -22.36 24.77 4.36
CA ALA A 6 -21.94 23.38 4.26
C ALA A 6 -23.12 22.37 4.26
N CYS A 7 -24.20 22.63 4.99
CA CYS A 7 -25.32 21.68 5.10
C CYS A 7 -26.72 22.30 4.90
N GLY A 8 -26.85 23.62 4.80
CA GLY A 8 -28.13 24.29 4.61
C GLY A 8 -28.98 24.46 5.88
N ALA A 9 -28.53 23.98 7.05
CA ALA A 9 -29.26 24.15 8.30
C ALA A 9 -29.27 25.62 8.76
N GLU A 10 -30.39 26.06 9.32
CA GLU A 10 -30.52 27.38 9.95
C GLU A 10 -29.79 27.42 11.30
N TYR A 11 -29.12 28.53 11.59
CA TYR A 11 -28.46 28.73 12.87
C TYR A 11 -28.74 30.11 13.46
N LYS A 12 -28.50 30.26 14.77
CA LYS A 12 -28.65 31.55 15.47
C LYS A 12 -27.47 32.47 15.15
N GLN A 13 -27.75 33.73 14.81
CA GLN A 13 -26.72 34.75 14.60
C GLN A 13 -25.75 34.80 15.80
N GLY A 14 -24.45 34.71 15.53
CA GLY A 14 -23.39 34.65 16.55
C GLY A 14 -22.97 33.25 17.01
N ALA A 15 -23.55 32.17 16.49
CA ALA A 15 -22.97 30.84 16.66
C ALA A 15 -21.58 30.80 15.99
N LYS A 16 -20.60 30.13 16.61
CA LYS A 16 -19.24 29.91 16.03
C LYS A 16 -19.16 28.68 15.12
N PHE A 17 -20.10 27.74 15.29
CA PHE A 17 -20.16 26.47 14.57
C PHE A 17 -21.62 26.06 14.34
N CYS A 18 -21.89 25.35 13.25
CA CYS A 18 -23.18 24.75 12.96
C CYS A 18 -23.41 23.52 13.87
N GLY A 19 -24.55 23.45 14.54
CA GLY A 19 -24.90 22.33 15.43
C GLY A 19 -25.20 21.00 14.73
N GLU A 20 -25.46 21.02 13.41
CA GLU A 20 -25.74 19.79 12.66
C GLU A 20 -24.51 19.20 11.96
N CYS A 21 -23.71 20.03 11.28
CA CYS A 21 -22.56 19.55 10.51
C CYS A 21 -21.19 19.92 11.11
N GLY A 22 -21.16 20.78 12.13
CA GLY A 22 -19.92 21.24 12.77
C GLY A 22 -19.13 22.29 11.99
N ALA A 23 -19.60 22.77 10.83
CA ALA A 23 -18.89 23.77 10.04
C ALA A 23 -18.78 25.11 10.78
N GLY A 24 -17.62 25.77 10.69
CA GLY A 24 -17.40 27.11 11.24
C GLY A 24 -18.21 28.16 10.47
N THR A 25 -18.87 29.06 11.19
CA THR A 25 -19.70 30.12 10.62
C THR A 25 -18.85 31.38 10.45
N GLU A 26 -18.71 31.83 9.20
CA GLU A 26 -17.70 32.79 8.76
C GLU A 26 -18.07 34.25 9.09
N ASP A 27 -17.85 34.67 10.34
CA ASP A 27 -17.77 36.09 10.75
C ASP A 27 -16.37 36.43 11.30
N ASN A 28 -15.30 36.02 10.62
CA ASN A 28 -13.94 36.52 10.90
C ASN A 28 -13.15 36.68 9.60
N ASN A 29 -13.17 37.92 9.09
CA ASN A 29 -12.35 38.39 8.01
C ASN A 29 -10.89 38.57 8.47
N ALA A 30 -10.02 37.61 8.14
CA ALA A 30 -8.58 37.80 8.02
C ALA A 30 -8.04 36.82 6.96
N PRO A 31 -7.13 37.23 6.07
CA PRO A 31 -6.71 36.41 4.94
C PRO A 31 -5.83 35.27 5.43
N ALA A 32 -6.38 34.05 5.43
CA ALA A 32 -5.63 32.83 5.70
C ALA A 32 -4.76 32.47 4.49
N ALA A 33 -3.66 33.21 4.33
CA ALA A 33 -2.54 32.75 3.52
C ALA A 33 -2.05 31.40 4.08
N ALA A 34 -2.08 30.39 3.21
CA ALA A 34 -1.31 29.16 3.29
C ALA A 34 -1.37 28.38 4.63
N ARG A 35 -2.52 27.75 4.89
CA ARG A 35 -2.52 26.46 5.61
C ARG A 35 -2.77 25.35 4.58
N ARG A 36 -1.69 24.80 4.03
CA ARG A 36 -1.72 23.47 3.41
C ARG A 36 -1.57 22.45 4.54
N PRO A 37 -2.60 21.70 4.95
CA PRO A 37 -2.35 20.40 5.51
C PRO A 37 -1.98 19.48 4.35
N ALA A 38 -0.68 19.24 4.21
CA ALA A 38 -0.21 18.05 3.52
C ALA A 38 -0.65 16.83 4.34
N ALA A 39 -1.07 15.79 3.63
CA ALA A 39 -1.30 14.44 4.14
C ALA A 39 -2.48 14.28 5.12
N ASP A 40 -3.69 14.47 4.61
CA ASP A 40 -4.79 13.57 4.94
C ASP A 40 -5.70 13.44 3.72
N ARG A 41 -5.15 12.83 2.66
CA ARG A 41 -6.02 12.17 1.69
C ARG A 41 -6.52 10.92 2.39
N VAL A 42 -7.71 11.05 2.98
CA VAL A 42 -8.60 9.96 3.30
C VAL A 42 -8.69 9.08 2.05
N SER A 43 -7.91 8.00 2.04
CA SER A 43 -8.06 6.92 1.06
C SER A 43 -9.47 6.41 1.21
N GLY A 44 -10.27 6.57 0.15
CA GLY A 44 -11.63 6.07 0.09
C GLY A 44 -11.67 4.61 0.55
N THR A 45 -12.69 4.29 1.33
CA THR A 45 -12.99 2.95 1.83
C THR A 45 -13.31 2.00 0.67
N SER A 46 -12.27 1.61 -0.06
CA SER A 46 -12.23 0.31 -0.70
C SER A 46 -11.78 -0.66 0.38
N THR A 47 -12.56 -1.70 0.64
CA THR A 47 -12.20 -2.80 1.54
C THR A 47 -11.04 -3.56 0.92
N GLU A 48 -9.85 -3.00 1.04
CA GLU A 48 -8.61 -3.63 0.61
C GLU A 48 -8.46 -4.96 1.34
N THR A 49 -8.46 -6.05 0.58
CA THR A 49 -8.39 -7.39 1.14
C THR A 49 -6.98 -7.92 1.04
N GLU A 50 -6.50 -8.52 2.10
CA GLU A 50 -5.20 -9.16 2.12
C GLU A 50 -5.26 -10.52 1.41
N LEU A 51 -4.40 -10.72 0.41
CA LEU A 51 -4.35 -11.94 -0.38
C LEU A 51 -3.28 -12.91 0.13
N TRP A 52 -2.17 -12.37 0.64
CA TRP A 52 -1.08 -13.18 1.14
C TRP A 52 -0.17 -12.40 2.10
N GLN A 53 0.37 -13.11 3.09
CA GLN A 53 1.44 -12.62 3.95
C GLN A 53 2.57 -13.63 4.04
N GLY A 54 3.80 -13.13 4.16
CA GLY A 54 4.95 -13.96 4.43
C GLY A 54 6.10 -13.24 5.10
N LYS A 55 7.07 -14.05 5.51
CA LYS A 55 8.35 -13.63 6.07
C LYS A 55 9.48 -14.37 5.36
N PRO A 56 10.69 -13.82 5.34
CA PRO A 56 11.85 -14.53 4.80
C PRO A 56 12.03 -15.87 5.54
N ALA A 57 12.11 -16.97 4.79
CA ALA A 57 12.25 -18.32 5.33
C ALA A 57 13.67 -18.90 5.22
N GLY A 58 14.68 -18.04 5.02
CA GLY A 58 16.08 -18.46 4.95
C GLY A 58 16.57 -19.03 6.28
N ILE A 59 17.64 -19.83 6.22
CA ILE A 59 18.26 -20.45 7.40
C ILE A 59 18.79 -19.36 8.36
N SER A 60 19.43 -18.34 7.81
CA SER A 60 19.86 -17.15 8.55
C SER A 60 18.68 -16.36 9.14
N ASP A 61 17.57 -16.27 8.41
CA ASP A 61 16.37 -15.54 8.85
C ASP A 61 15.61 -16.26 9.97
N ARG A 62 15.69 -17.60 9.99
CA ARG A 62 15.19 -18.41 11.11
C ARG A 62 16.03 -18.17 12.36
N LEU A 63 17.36 -18.16 12.22
CA LEU A 63 18.26 -17.85 13.33
C LEU A 63 18.05 -16.42 13.85
N LYS A 64 17.94 -15.44 12.95
CA LYS A 64 17.59 -14.05 13.31
C LYS A 64 16.21 -13.96 13.98
N GLY A 65 15.25 -14.78 13.56
CA GLY A 65 13.93 -14.85 14.20
C GLY A 65 13.99 -15.33 15.64
N LEU A 66 14.88 -16.26 15.98
CA LEU A 66 15.07 -16.76 17.35
C LEU A 66 15.56 -15.67 18.32
N ILE A 67 16.30 -14.69 17.81
CA ILE A 67 16.85 -13.58 18.58
C ILE A 67 16.12 -12.24 18.32
N GLY A 68 14.94 -12.29 17.70
CA GLY A 68 14.09 -11.11 17.47
C GLY A 68 14.60 -10.12 16.40
N LEU A 69 15.62 -10.49 15.63
CA LEU A 69 16.27 -9.64 14.63
C LEU A 69 15.68 -9.76 13.21
N ASN A 70 14.70 -10.64 13.01
CA ASN A 70 14.00 -10.77 11.74
C ASN A 70 12.70 -9.95 11.76
N ASN A 71 12.78 -8.71 11.27
CA ASN A 71 11.63 -7.81 11.18
C ASN A 71 11.24 -7.48 9.74
N THR A 72 11.40 -8.42 8.81
CA THR A 72 10.89 -8.26 7.44
C THR A 72 9.56 -8.96 7.28
N ARG A 73 8.52 -8.23 6.87
CA ARG A 73 7.20 -8.74 6.54
C ARG A 73 6.84 -8.33 5.12
N TYR A 74 6.42 -9.32 4.34
CA TYR A 74 5.88 -9.16 3.01
C TYR A 74 4.37 -9.29 3.07
N THR A 75 3.63 -8.35 2.48
CA THR A 75 2.18 -8.36 2.40
C THR A 75 1.76 -8.08 0.97
N ILE A 76 0.83 -8.88 0.45
CA ILE A 76 0.19 -8.70 -0.85
C ILE A 76 -1.29 -8.49 -0.59
N THR A 77 -1.85 -7.42 -1.14
CA THR A 77 -3.28 -7.11 -1.06
C THR A 77 -3.90 -7.09 -2.44
N THR A 78 -5.18 -6.76 -2.51
CA THR A 78 -5.90 -6.54 -3.78
C THR A 78 -5.40 -5.33 -4.55
N GLN A 79 -4.74 -4.36 -3.92
CA GLN A 79 -4.37 -3.09 -4.54
C GLN A 79 -2.86 -2.83 -4.58
N ARG A 80 -2.10 -3.38 -3.64
CA ARG A 80 -0.69 -3.04 -3.46
C ARG A 80 0.13 -4.17 -2.85
N ILE A 81 1.44 -3.99 -2.96
CA ILE A 81 2.47 -4.85 -2.41
C ILE A 81 3.20 -4.03 -1.36
N MET A 82 3.37 -4.57 -0.16
CA MET A 82 4.07 -3.90 0.94
C MET A 82 5.22 -4.75 1.46
N VAL A 83 6.38 -4.11 1.67
CA VAL A 83 7.52 -4.68 2.37
C VAL A 83 7.83 -3.80 3.55
N LYS A 84 7.69 -4.37 4.75
CA LYS A 84 8.02 -3.69 6.00
C LYS A 84 9.29 -4.32 6.54
N SER A 85 10.36 -3.56 6.73
CA SER A 85 11.64 -4.03 7.24
C SER A 85 12.24 -3.09 8.29
N GLY A 86 13.18 -3.59 9.10
CA GLY A 86 14.02 -2.77 9.98
C GLY A 86 13.80 -3.04 11.46
N LEU A 87 14.87 -2.91 12.25
CA LEU A 87 14.87 -3.29 13.68
C LEU A 87 14.61 -2.11 14.62
N ILE A 88 15.10 -0.92 14.25
CA ILE A 88 15.08 0.30 15.08
C ILE A 88 14.24 1.38 14.39
N GLY A 89 14.42 1.57 13.07
CA GLY A 89 13.48 2.25 12.19
C GLY A 89 12.69 1.25 11.36
N LYS A 90 11.43 1.58 11.01
CA LYS A 90 10.60 0.77 10.11
C LYS A 90 10.65 1.39 8.71
N ASP A 91 11.38 0.76 7.82
CA ASP A 91 11.32 1.06 6.40
C ASP A 91 10.08 0.36 5.83
N VAL A 92 9.25 1.12 5.12
CA VAL A 92 8.04 0.61 4.47
C VAL A 92 8.12 0.98 3.00
N GLU A 93 8.28 -0.03 2.16
CA GLU A 93 8.18 0.10 0.71
C GLU A 93 6.82 -0.40 0.26
N GLU A 94 6.18 0.36 -0.62
CA GLU A 94 4.84 0.08 -1.12
C GLU A 94 4.78 0.31 -2.64
N ILE A 95 4.20 -0.64 -3.36
CA ILE A 95 4.02 -0.56 -4.81
C ILE A 95 2.58 -0.93 -5.16
N GLU A 96 1.89 -0.03 -5.85
CA GLU A 96 0.54 -0.28 -6.40
C GLU A 96 0.60 -1.38 -7.45
N LEU A 97 -0.36 -2.32 -7.42
CA LEU A 97 -0.43 -3.41 -8.39
C LEU A 97 -0.62 -2.94 -9.83
N LEU A 98 -1.21 -1.75 -10.01
CA LEU A 98 -1.36 -1.11 -11.32
C LEU A 98 -0.02 -0.79 -11.99
N ARG A 99 1.00 -0.47 -11.18
CA ARG A 99 2.37 -0.13 -11.61
C ARG A 99 3.25 -1.34 -11.85
N VAL A 100 2.74 -2.53 -11.55
CA VAL A 100 3.50 -3.77 -11.71
C VAL A 100 3.52 -4.18 -13.17
N ASN A 101 4.72 -4.35 -13.70
CA ASN A 101 4.98 -4.71 -15.08
C ASN A 101 5.17 -6.22 -15.23
N ASP A 102 6.11 -6.80 -14.49
CA ASP A 102 6.45 -8.22 -14.61
C ASP A 102 7.05 -8.80 -13.32
N PHE A 103 7.25 -10.13 -13.31
CA PHE A 103 7.74 -10.91 -12.19
C PHE A 103 8.82 -11.90 -12.60
N SER A 104 10.01 -11.75 -12.04
CA SER A 104 11.09 -12.73 -12.19
C SER A 104 11.24 -13.59 -10.93
N VAL A 105 11.60 -14.87 -11.10
CA VAL A 105 11.84 -15.81 -9.99
C VAL A 105 13.22 -16.39 -10.14
N THR A 106 14.00 -16.30 -9.06
CA THR A 106 15.35 -16.86 -8.98
C THR A 106 15.40 -17.91 -7.88
N GLN A 107 15.86 -19.11 -8.24
CA GLN A 107 16.00 -20.25 -7.32
C GLN A 107 17.32 -20.97 -7.60
N SER A 108 18.10 -21.23 -6.55
CA SER A 108 19.21 -22.18 -6.60
C SER A 108 18.67 -23.62 -6.64
N ILE A 109 19.52 -24.60 -6.99
CA ILE A 109 19.15 -26.03 -6.99
C ILE A 109 18.55 -26.47 -5.64
N PRO A 110 19.18 -26.25 -4.48
CA PRO A 110 18.59 -26.66 -3.20
C PRO A 110 17.33 -25.87 -2.86
N ASP A 111 17.28 -24.58 -3.19
CA ASP A 111 16.08 -23.75 -2.99
C ASP A 111 14.89 -24.31 -3.80
N ARG A 112 15.12 -24.81 -5.02
CA ARG A 112 14.08 -25.45 -5.86
C ARG A 112 13.49 -26.70 -5.20
N ILE A 113 14.34 -27.55 -4.62
CA ILE A 113 13.91 -28.76 -3.90
C ILE A 113 13.07 -28.39 -2.67
N LEU A 114 13.47 -27.35 -1.95
CA LEU A 114 12.75 -26.85 -0.76
C LEU A 114 11.54 -25.96 -1.11
N GLY A 115 11.30 -25.69 -2.39
CA GLY A 115 10.28 -24.76 -2.86
C GLY A 115 10.50 -23.31 -2.40
N ILE A 116 11.73 -22.94 -2.02
CA ILE A 116 12.11 -21.60 -1.59
C ILE A 116 12.64 -20.82 -2.81
N GLY A 117 12.47 -19.51 -2.84
CA GLY A 117 13.06 -18.69 -3.89
C GLY A 117 13.02 -17.20 -3.58
N THR A 118 13.57 -16.42 -4.51
CA THR A 118 13.42 -14.96 -4.51
C THR A 118 12.49 -14.58 -5.67
N LEU A 119 11.41 -13.88 -5.36
CA LEU A 119 10.48 -13.31 -6.33
C LEU A 119 10.81 -11.82 -6.46
N THR A 120 11.20 -11.36 -7.64
CA THR A 120 11.48 -9.94 -7.87
C THR A 120 10.34 -9.34 -8.67
N ILE A 121 9.68 -8.35 -8.09
CA ILE A 121 8.62 -7.58 -8.73
C ILE A 121 9.28 -6.42 -9.49
N LEU A 122 8.91 -6.27 -10.75
CA LEU A 122 9.35 -5.18 -11.61
C LEU A 122 8.20 -4.19 -11.79
N SER A 123 8.45 -2.92 -11.55
CA SER A 123 7.46 -1.84 -11.63
C SER A 123 8.01 -0.62 -12.36
N ASP A 124 7.10 0.23 -12.82
CA ASP A 124 7.44 1.56 -13.36
C ASP A 124 7.51 2.65 -12.28
N ASP A 125 7.41 2.24 -11.00
CA ASP A 125 7.56 3.15 -9.88
C ASP A 125 8.99 3.73 -9.82
N ALA A 126 9.08 5.06 -9.78
CA ALA A 126 10.36 5.77 -9.82
C ALA A 126 11.19 5.59 -8.54
N SER A 127 10.55 5.30 -7.41
CA SER A 127 11.23 5.19 -6.11
C SER A 127 11.75 3.77 -5.87
N SER A 128 10.97 2.76 -6.28
CA SER A 128 11.36 1.35 -6.17
C SER A 128 11.00 0.61 -7.47
N PRO A 129 11.88 0.63 -8.50
CA PRO A 129 11.62 -0.05 -9.77
C PRO A 129 11.73 -1.58 -9.66
N GLN A 130 12.40 -2.07 -8.61
CA GLN A 130 12.57 -3.50 -8.34
C GLN A 130 12.39 -3.79 -6.86
N LEU A 131 11.44 -4.66 -6.53
CA LEU A 131 11.12 -5.03 -5.16
C LEU A 131 11.35 -6.54 -4.93
N PRO A 132 12.47 -6.93 -4.31
CA PRO A 132 12.81 -8.34 -4.12
C PRO A 132 12.17 -8.94 -2.86
N PHE A 133 11.32 -9.94 -3.06
CA PHE A 133 10.78 -10.80 -2.02
C PHE A 133 11.70 -11.98 -1.80
N ARG A 134 12.52 -11.94 -0.75
CA ARG A 134 13.63 -12.89 -0.54
C ARG A 134 13.20 -14.09 0.29
N LYS A 135 13.71 -15.26 -0.11
CA LYS A 135 13.51 -16.54 0.61
C LYS A 135 12.04 -16.85 0.90
N ILE A 136 11.19 -16.66 -0.10
CA ILE A 136 9.76 -16.99 -0.05
C ILE A 136 9.57 -18.48 -0.23
N ARG A 137 8.78 -19.11 0.66
CA ARG A 137 8.35 -20.51 0.49
C ARG A 137 7.22 -20.58 -0.53
N LYS A 138 7.19 -21.68 -1.29
CA LYS A 138 6.24 -21.90 -2.38
C LYS A 138 6.22 -20.70 -3.33
N VAL A 139 7.41 -20.22 -3.72
CA VAL A 139 7.57 -18.96 -4.49
C VAL A 139 6.74 -18.92 -5.77
N GLN A 140 6.54 -20.08 -6.42
CA GLN A 140 5.70 -20.17 -7.62
C GLN A 140 4.22 -19.89 -7.30
N THR A 141 3.69 -20.48 -6.23
CA THR A 141 2.33 -20.19 -5.76
C THR A 141 2.14 -18.72 -5.42
N VAL A 142 3.12 -18.09 -4.76
CA VAL A 142 3.07 -16.66 -4.42
C VAL A 142 3.08 -15.81 -5.69
N LYS A 143 3.91 -16.18 -6.68
CA LYS A 143 3.92 -15.53 -8.00
C LYS A 143 2.57 -15.66 -8.71
N ASP A 144 1.91 -16.81 -8.63
CA ASP A 144 0.59 -17.01 -9.26
C ASP A 144 -0.51 -16.19 -8.58
N VAL A 145 -0.49 -16.11 -7.24
CA VAL A 145 -1.38 -15.21 -6.47
C VAL A 145 -1.19 -13.76 -6.92
N LEU A 146 0.07 -13.31 -7.02
CA LEU A 146 0.39 -11.93 -7.38
C LEU A 146 0.02 -11.62 -8.84
N ARG A 147 0.26 -12.56 -9.76
CA ARG A 147 -0.18 -12.46 -11.16
C ARG A 147 -1.69 -12.31 -11.26
N GLN A 148 -2.45 -13.07 -10.47
CA GLN A 148 -3.91 -12.96 -10.48
C GLN A 148 -4.37 -11.63 -9.89
N ALA A 149 -3.76 -11.19 -8.79
CA ALA A 149 -4.06 -9.91 -8.15
C ALA A 149 -3.85 -8.74 -9.12
N VAL A 150 -2.69 -8.68 -9.80
CA VAL A 150 -2.40 -7.64 -10.79
C VAL A 150 -3.39 -7.65 -11.95
N ARG A 151 -3.73 -8.83 -12.48
CA ARG A 151 -4.73 -8.93 -13.56
C ARG A 151 -6.09 -8.39 -13.11
N ASN A 152 -6.55 -8.80 -11.94
CA ASN A 152 -7.83 -8.35 -11.40
C ASN A 152 -7.85 -6.83 -11.20
N GLU A 153 -6.79 -6.27 -10.64
CA GLU A 153 -6.67 -4.83 -10.39
C GLU A 153 -6.63 -4.03 -11.70
N LYS A 154 -5.87 -4.48 -12.70
CA LYS A 154 -5.82 -3.82 -14.02
C LYS A 154 -7.16 -3.87 -14.76
N VAL A 155 -7.87 -5.01 -14.70
CA VAL A 155 -9.21 -5.16 -15.28
C VAL A 155 -10.21 -4.24 -14.58
N ALA A 156 -10.19 -4.18 -13.24
CA ALA A 156 -11.06 -3.30 -12.46
C ALA A 156 -10.89 -1.82 -12.82
N ASN A 157 -9.68 -1.42 -13.23
CA ASN A 157 -9.35 -0.05 -13.62
C ASN A 157 -9.32 0.18 -15.16
N ASN A 158 -9.78 -0.78 -15.97
CA ASN A 158 -9.77 -0.72 -17.44
C ASN A 158 -8.40 -0.44 -18.07
N ILE A 159 -7.32 -0.90 -17.45
CA ILE A 159 -5.95 -0.71 -17.96
C ILE A 159 -5.54 -1.96 -18.76
N SER A 160 -5.35 -1.80 -20.07
CA SER A 160 -4.80 -2.85 -20.92
C SER A 160 -3.27 -2.90 -20.78
N TYR A 161 -2.69 -4.11 -20.75
CA TYR A 161 -1.25 -4.29 -20.86
C TYR A 161 -0.74 -3.60 -22.13
N ARG A 162 0.08 -2.56 -21.99
CA ARG A 162 0.84 -2.04 -23.13
C ARG A 162 2.02 -2.98 -23.30
N GLU A 163 1.90 -3.90 -24.26
CA GLU A 163 3.04 -4.69 -24.72
C GLU A 163 4.10 -3.71 -25.23
N GLN A 164 5.21 -3.60 -24.49
CA GLN A 164 6.42 -2.97 -24.99
C GLN A 164 7.09 -4.02 -25.88
N ILE A 165 6.84 -3.90 -27.19
CA ILE A 165 7.51 -4.64 -28.27
C ILE A 165 8.90 -4.03 -28.49
#